data_AF-A0A929PIR1-F1
#
_entry.id   AF-A0A929PIR1-F1
#
_cell.length_a   1.000
_cell.length_b   1.000
_cell.length_c   1.000
_cell.angle_alpha   90.00
_cell.angle_beta   90.00
_cell.angle_gamma   90.00
#
_symmetry.space_group_name_H-M   'P 1'
#
loop_
_entity.id
_entity.type
_entity.pdbx_description
1 polymer ?
#
loop_
_entity_poly.entity_id
_entity_poly.type
_entity_poly.pdbx_seq_one_letter_code
_entity_poly.pdbx_strand_id
1 'polypeptide(L)'
;MSGEYEKAIECFDRAIELDPNDAIGYYNRGLTYCYLKQYERGIENFDIAIELDSNYIAAYDNRELAREKLKEQKPIQALTPPKEKGVPGFEAVFGIAGLLAVAYLLRRRG
;
A
#
# COMPACT_ATOMS: atom_id res chain seq x y z
N MET A 1 -1.55 3.72 26.28
CA MET A 1 -2.13 4.36 25.07
C MET A 1 -2.53 3.32 24.02
N SER A 2 -1.71 2.30 23.70
CA SER A 2 -2.12 1.22 22.77
C SER A 2 -3.46 0.57 23.16
N GLY A 3 -3.61 0.21 24.44
CA GLY A 3 -4.82 -0.45 24.98
C GLY A 3 -6.15 0.28 24.76
N GLU A 4 -6.14 1.58 24.51
CA GLU A 4 -7.35 2.36 24.21
C GLU A 4 -7.71 2.27 22.73
N TYR A 5 -6.71 2.20 21.84
CA TYR A 5 -6.91 2.02 20.41
C TYR A 5 -7.38 0.60 20.07
N GLU A 6 -6.89 -0.43 20.76
CA GLU A 6 -7.41 -1.79 20.56
C GLU A 6 -8.89 -1.90 20.96
N LYS A 7 -9.30 -1.27 22.07
CA LYS A 7 -10.71 -1.20 22.46
C LYS A 7 -11.54 -0.39 21.46
N ALA A 8 -10.99 0.70 20.93
CA ALA A 8 -11.68 1.48 19.90
C ALA A 8 -11.91 0.64 18.63
N ILE A 9 -10.94 -0.18 18.22
CA ILE A 9 -11.11 -1.13 17.11
C ILE A 9 -12.25 -2.10 17.40
N GLU A 10 -12.31 -2.70 18.59
CA GLU A 10 -13.41 -3.61 18.96
C GLU A 10 -14.77 -2.92 18.92
N CYS A 11 -14.85 -1.65 19.37
CA CYS A 11 -16.08 -0.86 19.27
C CYS A 11 -16.49 -0.62 17.81
N PHE A 12 -15.55 -0.29 16.93
CA PHE A 12 -15.83 -0.09 15.51
C PHE A 12 -16.15 -1.40 14.79
N ASP A 13 -15.50 -2.51 15.16
CA ASP A 13 -15.83 -3.85 14.66
C ASP A 13 -17.30 -4.16 14.96
N ARG A 14 -17.74 -3.90 16.19
CA ARG A 14 -19.13 -4.12 16.56
C ARG A 14 -20.10 -3.16 15.85
N ALA A 15 -19.71 -1.91 15.64
CA ALA A 15 -20.51 -0.96 14.88
C ALA A 15 -20.71 -1.42 13.42
N ILE A 16 -19.64 -1.89 12.79
CA ILE A 16 -19.65 -2.43 11.42
C ILE A 16 -20.47 -3.72 11.32
N GLU A 17 -20.42 -4.58 12.34
CA GLU A 17 -21.29 -5.78 12.40
C GLU A 17 -22.78 -5.42 12.48
N LEU A 18 -23.12 -4.31 13.13
CA LEU A 18 -24.49 -3.83 13.26
C LEU A 18 -24.96 -3.11 11.99
N ASP A 19 -24.09 -2.30 11.38
CA ASP A 19 -24.32 -1.64 10.10
C ASP A 19 -23.10 -1.76 9.18
N PRO A 20 -23.10 -2.75 8.27
CA PRO A 20 -22.01 -2.95 7.32
C PRO A 20 -21.86 -1.82 6.29
N ASN A 21 -22.80 -0.88 6.21
CA ASN A 21 -22.77 0.26 5.30
C ASN A 21 -22.37 1.57 6.00
N ASP A 22 -21.94 1.51 7.27
CA ASP A 22 -21.49 2.69 8.00
C ASP A 22 -20.09 3.14 7.56
N ALA A 23 -20.04 4.01 6.54
CA ALA A 23 -18.80 4.61 6.04
C ALA A 23 -17.98 5.31 7.14
N ILE A 24 -18.65 5.91 8.15
CA ILE A 24 -17.99 6.61 9.26
C ILE A 24 -17.32 5.59 10.19
N GLY A 25 -17.96 4.46 10.44
CA GLY A 25 -17.41 3.34 11.20
C GLY A 25 -16.10 2.83 10.61
N TYR A 26 -16.08 2.55 9.30
CA TYR A 26 -14.85 2.15 8.60
C TYR A 26 -13.79 3.26 8.63
N TYR A 27 -14.16 4.52 8.39
CA TYR A 27 -13.22 5.64 8.44
C TYR A 27 -12.53 5.76 9.81
N ASN A 28 -13.30 5.74 10.91
CA ASN A 28 -12.74 5.87 12.25
C ASN A 28 -11.89 4.65 12.66
N ARG A 29 -12.28 3.45 12.23
CA ARG A 29 -11.46 2.24 12.38
C ARG A 29 -10.13 2.37 11.63
N GLY A 30 -10.17 2.89 10.40
CA GLY A 30 -8.99 3.17 9.60
C GLY A 30 -8.03 4.15 10.27
N LEU A 31 -8.56 5.26 10.82
CA LEU A 31 -7.78 6.22 11.62
C LEU A 31 -7.12 5.55 12.82
N THR A 32 -7.85 4.69 13.52
CA THR A 32 -7.36 3.98 14.71
C THR A 32 -6.18 3.06 14.35
N TYR A 33 -6.26 2.35 13.22
CA TYR A 33 -5.13 1.58 12.70
C TYR A 33 -3.94 2.45 12.33
N CYS A 34 -4.16 3.63 11.74
CA CYS A 34 -3.08 4.58 11.46
C CYS A 34 -2.37 5.07 12.73
N TYR A 35 -3.10 5.33 13.83
CA TYR A 35 -2.50 5.67 15.12
C TYR A 35 -1.65 4.52 15.70
N LEU A 36 -2.05 3.27 15.43
CA LEU A 36 -1.27 2.08 15.76
C LEU A 36 -0.15 1.78 14.76
N LYS A 37 0.12 2.68 13.80
CA LYS A 37 1.12 2.53 12.74
C LYS A 37 0.87 1.34 11.81
N GLN A 38 -0.33 0.79 11.80
CA GLN A 38 -0.78 -0.30 10.91
C GLN A 38 -1.40 0.31 9.65
N TYR A 39 -0.59 1.00 8.85
CA TYR A 39 -1.09 1.82 7.75
C TYR A 39 -1.76 1.01 6.63
N GLU A 40 -1.34 -0.23 6.36
CA GLU A 40 -2.02 -1.09 5.38
C GLU A 40 -3.49 -1.31 5.75
N ARG A 41 -3.77 -1.67 7.01
CA ARG A 41 -5.15 -1.87 7.50
C ARG A 41 -5.93 -0.57 7.52
N GLY A 42 -5.27 0.55 7.83
CA GLY A 42 -5.87 1.88 7.73
C GLY A 42 -6.38 2.17 6.32
N ILE A 43 -5.52 1.95 5.32
CA ILE A 43 -5.83 2.15 3.89
C ILE A 43 -7.02 1.29 3.45
N GLU A 44 -7.04 0.00 3.80
CA GLU A 44 -8.15 -0.90 3.47
C GLU A 44 -9.50 -0.39 4.00
N ASN A 45 -9.53 0.09 5.25
CA ASN A 45 -10.76 0.63 5.84
C ASN A 45 -11.16 1.97 5.19
N PHE A 46 -10.21 2.83 4.82
CA PHE A 46 -10.54 4.04 4.07
C PHE A 46 -11.07 3.74 2.66
N ASP A 47 -10.53 2.72 1.99
CA ASP A 47 -11.04 2.30 0.68
C ASP A 47 -12.50 1.82 0.79
N ILE A 48 -12.85 1.04 1.82
CA ILE A 48 -14.25 0.65 2.07
C ILE A 48 -15.13 1.87 2.38
N ALA A 49 -14.66 2.80 3.21
CA ALA A 49 -15.41 4.03 3.51
C ALA A 49 -15.71 4.86 2.24
N ILE A 50 -14.77 4.89 1.30
CA ILE A 50 -14.91 5.56 -0.01
C ILE A 50 -15.85 4.79 -0.94
N GLU A 51 -15.84 3.46 -0.91
CA GLU A 51 -16.78 2.64 -1.68
C GLU A 51 -18.22 2.84 -1.20
N LEU A 52 -18.42 3.03 0.12
CA LEU A 52 -19.73 3.29 0.73
C LEU A 52 -20.19 4.74 0.54
N ASP A 53 -19.29 5.70 0.69
CA ASP A 53 -19.54 7.12 0.41
C ASP A 53 -18.41 7.72 -0.43
N SER A 54 -18.66 7.79 -1.75
CA SER A 54 -17.70 8.33 -2.71
C SER A 54 -17.43 9.83 -2.51
N ASN A 55 -18.27 10.55 -1.77
CA ASN A 55 -18.09 11.98 -1.46
C ASN A 55 -17.37 12.20 -0.13
N TYR A 56 -16.91 11.15 0.55
CA TYR A 56 -16.22 11.29 1.81
C TYR A 56 -14.76 11.75 1.62
N ILE A 57 -14.58 13.05 1.37
CA ILE A 57 -13.28 13.68 1.07
C ILE A 57 -12.23 13.34 2.14
N ALA A 58 -12.60 13.36 3.42
CA ALA A 58 -11.69 13.07 4.51
C ALA A 58 -11.10 11.64 4.44
N ALA A 59 -11.85 10.67 3.92
CA ALA A 59 -11.35 9.31 3.73
C ALA A 59 -10.26 9.25 2.63
N TYR A 60 -10.41 10.04 1.56
CA TYR A 60 -9.38 10.16 0.51
C TYR A 60 -8.08 10.76 1.04
N ASP A 61 -8.18 11.89 1.75
CA ASP A 61 -7.02 12.61 2.31
C ASP A 61 -6.25 11.73 3.30
N ASN A 62 -6.96 11.05 4.21
CA ASN A 62 -6.33 10.18 5.20
C ASN A 62 -5.76 8.91 4.58
N ARG A 63 -6.37 8.38 3.51
CA ARG A 63 -5.80 7.26 2.75
C ARG A 63 -4.49 7.65 2.07
N GLU A 64 -4.42 8.83 1.47
CA GLU A 64 -3.18 9.33 0.85
C GLU A 64 -2.08 9.49 1.89
N LEU A 65 -2.38 10.16 3.02
CA LEU A 65 -1.45 10.31 4.13
C LEU A 65 -0.97 8.95 4.67
N ALA A 66 -1.86 7.98 4.82
CA ALA A 66 -1.51 6.64 5.26
C ALA A 66 -0.57 5.94 4.25
N ARG A 67 -0.79 6.12 2.94
CA ARG A 67 0.10 5.58 1.89
C ARG A 67 1.48 6.21 1.93
N GLU A 68 1.58 7.51 2.18
CA GLU A 68 2.88 8.19 2.35
C GLU A 68 3.62 7.62 3.56
N LYS A 69 2.96 7.54 4.71
CA LYS A 69 3.53 6.99 5.94
C LYS A 69 3.94 5.52 5.79
N LEU A 70 3.20 4.75 5.00
CA LEU A 70 3.55 3.38 4.67
C LEU A 70 4.83 3.29 3.82
N LYS A 71 5.00 4.20 2.85
CA LYS A 71 6.24 4.29 2.05
C LYS A 71 7.44 4.70 2.92
N GLU A 72 7.24 5.62 3.87
CA GLU A 72 8.29 6.03 4.82
C GLU A 72 8.71 4.86 5.75
N GLN A 73 7.76 4.00 6.15
CA GLN A 73 8.05 2.83 6.97
C GLN A 73 8.78 1.71 6.23
N LYS A 74 8.53 1.55 4.93
CA LYS A 74 9.25 0.58 4.11
C LYS A 74 10.60 1.19 3.76
N PRO A 75 11.73 0.69 4.32
CA PRO A 75 13.04 1.25 3.98
C PRO A 75 13.21 1.22 2.46
N ILE A 76 13.79 2.30 1.91
CA ILE A 76 13.94 2.63 0.48
C ILE A 76 14.48 1.48 -0.39
N GLN A 77 15.01 0.40 0.21
CA GLN A 77 15.40 -0.84 -0.47
C GLN A 77 14.24 -1.70 -1.00
N ALA A 78 12.98 -1.42 -0.62
CA ALA A 78 11.80 -2.16 -1.08
C ALA A 78 11.08 -1.53 -2.29
N LEU A 79 11.69 -0.55 -2.98
CA LEU A 79 11.29 -0.13 -4.33
C LEU A 79 11.70 -1.17 -5.39
N THR A 80 11.58 -2.47 -5.07
CA THR A 80 11.40 -3.45 -6.14
C THR A 80 10.09 -3.09 -6.83
N PRO A 81 10.08 -2.89 -8.16
CA PRO A 81 8.86 -2.59 -8.87
C PRO A 81 7.79 -3.62 -8.50
N PRO A 82 6.50 -3.22 -8.43
CA PRO A 82 5.42 -4.16 -8.15
C PRO A 82 5.61 -5.35 -9.08
N LYS A 83 5.52 -6.58 -8.55
CA LYS A 83 5.49 -7.78 -9.40
C LYS A 83 4.47 -7.50 -10.48
N GLU A 84 4.95 -7.24 -11.69
CA GLU A 84 4.09 -6.98 -12.84
C GLU A 84 3.18 -8.20 -12.93
N LYS A 85 1.90 -8.01 -12.67
CA LYS A 85 0.90 -9.04 -12.97
C LYS A 85 0.93 -9.18 -14.49
N GLY A 86 1.67 -10.18 -14.96
CA GLY A 86 1.63 -10.74 -16.29
C GLY A 86 1.27 -9.76 -17.39
N VAL A 87 2.23 -8.92 -17.80
CA VAL A 87 2.28 -8.50 -19.20
C VAL A 87 3.08 -9.58 -19.93
N PRO A 88 2.45 -10.46 -20.74
CA PRO A 88 3.21 -11.39 -21.55
C PRO A 88 3.93 -10.59 -22.63
N GLY A 89 5.23 -10.35 -22.48
CA GLY A 89 6.02 -9.79 -23.58
C GLY A 89 7.24 -8.94 -23.28
N PHE A 90 7.74 -8.82 -22.05
CA PHE A 90 9.01 -8.10 -21.84
C PHE A 90 9.94 -8.70 -20.76
N GLU A 91 10.07 -10.02 -20.74
CA GLU A 91 11.24 -10.65 -20.12
C GLU A 91 12.32 -10.89 -21.19
N ALA A 92 13.27 -9.96 -21.33
CA ALA A 92 14.67 -10.19 -21.69
C ALA A 92 15.32 -8.96 -22.38
N VAL A 93 15.87 -8.02 -21.61
CA VAL A 93 16.98 -7.17 -22.13
C VAL A 93 18.18 -7.08 -21.20
N PHE A 94 18.14 -7.63 -19.98
CA PHE A 94 19.33 -7.69 -19.11
C PHE A 94 19.76 -9.13 -18.78
N GLY A 95 19.82 -9.98 -19.80
CA GLY A 95 20.37 -11.34 -19.71
C GLY A 95 21.45 -11.58 -20.77
N ILE A 96 22.68 -11.84 -20.30
CA ILE A 96 23.85 -12.47 -20.98
C ILE A 96 24.41 -11.81 -22.27
N ALA A 97 23.61 -11.15 -23.11
CA ALA A 97 24.06 -10.49 -24.34
C ALA A 97 24.96 -9.27 -24.09
N GLY A 98 24.82 -8.61 -22.94
CA GLY A 98 25.65 -7.46 -22.56
C GLY A 98 27.13 -7.82 -22.31
N LEU A 99 27.43 -9.02 -21.81
CA LEU A 99 28.80 -9.46 -21.56
C LEU A 99 29.53 -9.85 -22.85
N LEU A 100 28.81 -10.39 -23.84
CA LEU A 100 29.41 -10.73 -25.14
C LEU A 100 29.76 -9.48 -25.96
N ALA A 101 28.99 -8.40 -25.85
CA ALA A 101 29.29 -7.14 -26.53
C ALA A 101 30.59 -6.50 -26.00
N VAL A 102 30.83 -6.54 -24.69
CA VAL A 102 32.08 -6.05 -24.07
C VAL A 102 33.27 -6.94 -24.47
N ALA A 103 33.08 -8.27 -24.49
CA ALA A 103 34.12 -9.20 -24.94
C ALA A 103 34.49 -9.04 -26.43
N TYR A 104 33.50 -8.75 -27.29
CA TYR A 104 33.73 -8.52 -28.73
C TYR A 104 34.48 -7.21 -29.01
N LEU A 105 34.21 -6.15 -28.25
CA LEU A 105 34.87 -4.85 -28.41
C LEU A 105 36.32 -4.85 -27.90
N LEU A 106 36.64 -5.63 -26.87
CA LEU A 106 38.02 -5.76 -26.36
C LEU A 106 38.93 -6.58 -27.27
N ARG A 107 38.39 -7.46 -28.11
CA ARG A 107 39.18 -8.31 -29.03
C ARG A 107 39.59 -7.62 -30.34
N ARG A 108 39.04 -6.44 -30.64
CA ARG A 108 39.30 -5.70 -31.90
C ARG A 108 40.28 -4.54 -31.75
N ARG A 109 40.85 -4.33 -30.56
CA ARG A 109 41.85 -3.28 -30.25
C ARG A 109 43.24 -3.82 -29.89
N GLY A 110 43.55 -5.06 -30.25
CA GLY A 110 44.88 -5.67 -30.17
C GLY A 110 45.43 -5.95 -31.55
#